data_AF-A0A1N6YCP5-F1
#
_entry.id   AF-A0A1N6YCP5-F1
#
_cell.length_a   1.000
_cell.length_b   1.000
_cell.length_c   1.000
_cell.angle_alpha   90.00
_cell.angle_beta   90.00
_cell.angle_gamma   90.00
#
_symmetry.space_group_name_H-M   'P 1'
#
loop_
_entity.id
_entity.type
_entity.pdbx_description
1 polymer ?
#
loop_
_entity_poly.entity_id
_entity_poly.type
_entity_poly.pdbx_seq_one_letter_code
_entity_poly.pdbx_strand_id
1 'polypeptide(L)'
;YIFSASSLTEQEIHQQIYTEVTNPVLQEEFMSTAQLIMQRGRQVGRQEGRQEGRQEGRQEGMREKAREDARRMLDKGFSIQDIADITGLSEQEIKDLQEPQEPHNQPQIHA
;
A
#
# COMPACT_ATOMS: atom_id res chain seq x y z
N TYR A 1 68.94 -4.65 -6.98
CA TYR A 1 68.49 -3.68 -5.95
C TYR A 1 67.01 -3.93 -5.75
N ILE A 2 66.67 -4.89 -4.90
CA ILE A 2 65.29 -5.29 -4.62
C ILE A 2 64.88 -4.43 -3.43
N PHE A 3 64.28 -3.27 -3.71
CA PHE A 3 63.78 -2.41 -2.65
C PHE A 3 62.63 -3.16 -1.98
N SER A 4 62.80 -3.39 -0.68
CA SER A 4 61.94 -4.17 0.19
C SER A 4 60.47 -3.86 -0.04
N ALA A 5 59.68 -4.89 -0.33
CA ALA A 5 58.25 -4.87 -0.01
C ALA A 5 58.16 -4.79 1.52
N SER A 6 58.23 -3.57 2.06
CA SER A 6 58.05 -3.28 3.47
C SER A 6 56.63 -3.71 3.84
N SER A 7 56.53 -4.70 4.72
CA SER A 7 55.28 -5.06 5.39
C SER A 7 54.71 -3.79 6.02
N LEU A 8 53.51 -3.39 5.58
CA LEU A 8 52.77 -2.30 6.20
C LEU A 8 52.69 -2.56 7.70
N THR A 9 53.11 -1.60 8.48
CA THR A 9 52.96 -1.62 9.93
C THR A 9 51.48 -1.57 10.29
N GLU A 10 51.13 -2.06 11.48
CA GLU A 10 49.76 -1.99 11.99
C GLU A 10 49.20 -0.56 11.92
N GLN A 11 50.01 0.46 12.22
CA GLN A 11 49.60 1.86 12.10
C GLN A 11 49.29 2.29 10.67
N GLU A 12 50.06 1.85 9.68
CA GLU A 12 49.81 2.17 8.27
C GLU A 12 48.56 1.45 7.75
N ILE A 13 48.34 0.20 8.19
CA ILE A 13 47.10 -0.54 7.90
C ILE A 13 45.89 0.20 8.51
N HIS A 14 45.99 0.63 9.76
CA HIS A 14 44.92 1.39 10.42
C HIS A 14 44.62 2.71 9.72
N GLN A 15 45.66 3.46 9.31
CA GLN A 15 45.48 4.71 8.58
C GLN A 15 44.87 4.51 7.19
N GLN A 16 45.30 3.47 6.48
CA GLN A 16 44.76 3.14 5.17
C GLN A 16 43.29 2.72 5.27
N ILE A 17 42.93 1.87 6.23
CA ILE A 17 41.53 1.49 6.50
C ILE A 17 40.70 2.73 6.86
N TYR A 18 41.21 3.60 7.75
CA TYR A 18 40.50 4.82 8.14
C TYR A 18 40.25 5.75 6.96
N THR A 19 41.23 5.91 6.07
CA THR A 19 41.12 6.75 4.87
C THR A 19 40.12 6.19 3.86
N GLU A 20 40.13 4.88 3.65
CA GLU A 20 39.17 4.22 2.75
C GLU A 20 37.74 4.25 3.31
N VAL A 21 37.56 4.03 4.63
CA VAL A 21 36.23 4.08 5.28
C VAL A 21 35.69 5.51 5.38
N THR A 22 36.57 6.50 5.51
CA THR A 22 36.21 7.93 5.57
C THR A 22 36.29 8.60 4.19
N ASN A 23 36.43 7.82 3.11
CA ASN A 23 36.54 8.36 1.77
C ASN A 23 35.25 9.12 1.41
N PRO A 24 35.33 10.46 1.22
CA PRO A 24 34.15 11.29 1.00
C PRO A 24 33.41 10.91 -0.30
N VAL A 25 34.13 10.38 -1.30
CA VAL A 25 33.52 9.91 -2.56
C VAL A 25 32.62 8.70 -2.30
N LEU A 26 33.07 7.75 -1.49
CA LEU A 26 32.25 6.59 -1.11
C LEU A 26 31.05 7.02 -0.28
N GLN A 27 31.23 7.96 0.67
CA GLN A 27 30.11 8.50 1.45
C GLN A 27 29.05 9.18 0.57
N GLU A 28 29.46 9.99 -0.41
CA GLU A 28 28.55 10.61 -1.38
C GLU A 28 27.80 9.56 -2.22
N GLU A 29 28.48 8.52 -2.68
CA GLU A 29 27.87 7.43 -3.46
C GLU A 29 26.85 6.63 -2.63
N PHE A 30 27.16 6.32 -1.36
CA PHE A 30 26.22 5.69 -0.44
C PHE A 30 24.99 6.57 -0.18
N MET A 31 25.20 7.87 0.06
CA MET A 31 24.11 8.83 0.29
C MET A 31 23.22 8.97 -0.95
N SER A 32 23.82 9.05 -2.14
CA SER A 32 23.12 9.08 -3.43
C SER A 32 22.25 7.83 -3.63
N THR A 33 22.83 6.65 -3.34
CA THR A 33 22.11 5.38 -3.45
C THR A 33 20.94 5.30 -2.47
N ALA A 34 21.15 5.72 -1.22
CA ALA A 34 20.09 5.78 -0.21
C ALA A 34 18.96 6.72 -0.62
N GLN A 35 19.28 7.91 -1.13
CA GLN A 35 18.30 8.87 -1.64
C GLN A 35 17.48 8.28 -2.80
N LEU A 36 18.14 7.61 -3.75
CA LEU A 36 17.47 6.97 -4.88
C LEU A 36 16.50 5.88 -4.41
N ILE A 37 16.91 5.04 -3.45
CA ILE A 37 16.06 3.99 -2.87
C ILE A 37 14.85 4.61 -2.18
N MET A 38 15.05 5.65 -1.37
CA MET A 38 13.95 6.34 -0.68
C MET A 38 12.98 6.99 -1.67
N GLN A 39 13.49 7.64 -2.71
CA GLN A 39 12.67 8.26 -3.75
C GLN A 39 11.86 7.20 -4.50
N ARG A 40 12.49 6.08 -4.87
CA ARG A 40 11.83 4.96 -5.55
C ARG A 40 10.77 4.34 -4.66
N GLY A 41 11.07 4.08 -3.38
CA GLY A 41 10.10 3.57 -2.41
C GLY A 41 8.88 4.48 -2.26
N ARG A 42 9.08 5.80 -2.15
CA ARG A 42 7.98 6.78 -2.13
C ARG A 42 7.19 6.81 -3.43
N GLN A 43 7.83 6.58 -4.57
CA GLN A 43 7.15 6.56 -5.87
C GLN A 43 6.31 5.30 -6.02
N VAL A 44 6.85 4.13 -5.66
CA VAL A 44 6.17 2.84 -5.67
C VAL A 44 4.97 2.87 -4.73
N GLY A 45 5.17 3.24 -3.46
CA GLY A 45 4.06 3.29 -2.49
C GLY A 45 2.94 4.26 -2.90
N ARG A 46 3.27 5.40 -3.52
CA ARG A 46 2.25 6.31 -4.09
C ARG A 46 1.53 5.75 -5.32
N GLN A 47 2.18 4.88 -6.10
CA GLN A 47 1.54 4.24 -7.25
C GLN A 47 0.65 3.09 -6.81
N GLU A 48 1.13 2.25 -5.90
CA GLU A 48 0.39 1.13 -5.32
C GLU A 48 -0.85 1.64 -4.59
N GLY A 49 -0.70 2.55 -3.62
CA GLY A 49 -1.85 3.09 -2.89
C GLY A 49 -2.89 3.79 -3.78
N ARG A 50 -2.47 4.44 -4.87
CA ARG A 50 -3.40 5.00 -5.86
C ARG A 50 -4.08 3.94 -6.72
N GLN A 51 -3.45 2.80 -6.96
CA GLN A 51 -4.06 1.70 -7.71
C GLN A 51 -5.05 0.94 -6.84
N GLU A 52 -4.63 0.55 -5.64
CA GLU A 52 -5.45 -0.12 -4.63
C GLU A 52 -6.68 0.71 -4.30
N GLY A 53 -6.51 1.98 -3.88
CA GLY A 53 -7.66 2.83 -3.55
C GLY A 53 -8.63 3.06 -4.72
N ARG A 54 -8.13 3.10 -5.97
CA ARG A 54 -9.01 3.17 -7.16
C ARG A 54 -9.73 1.86 -7.45
N GLN A 55 -9.16 0.73 -7.08
CA GLN A 55 -9.75 -0.59 -7.29
C GLN A 55 -10.78 -0.89 -6.20
N GLU A 56 -10.44 -0.64 -4.94
CA GLU A 56 -11.33 -0.74 -3.79
C GLU A 56 -12.52 0.19 -3.94
N GLY A 57 -12.31 1.49 -4.18
CA GLY A 57 -13.41 2.44 -4.33
C GLY A 57 -14.33 2.13 -5.52
N ARG A 58 -13.82 1.50 -6.59
CA ARG A 58 -14.67 1.01 -7.69
C ARG A 58 -15.50 -0.20 -7.27
N GLN A 59 -14.90 -1.15 -6.56
CA GLN A 59 -15.62 -2.34 -6.08
C GLN A 59 -16.69 -1.96 -5.05
N GLU A 60 -16.34 -1.12 -4.08
CA GLU A 60 -17.27 -0.59 -3.08
C GLU A 60 -18.41 0.16 -3.74
N GLY A 61 -18.12 1.11 -4.64
CA GLY A 61 -19.16 1.87 -5.35
C GLY A 61 -20.09 1.00 -6.21
N MET A 62 -19.56 -0.03 -6.88
CA MET A 62 -20.41 -0.99 -7.61
C MET A 62 -21.32 -1.77 -6.67
N ARG A 63 -20.80 -2.18 -5.50
CA ARG A 63 -21.53 -2.95 -4.51
C ARG A 63 -22.58 -2.13 -3.78
N GLU A 64 -22.28 -0.87 -3.44
CA GLU A 64 -23.25 0.08 -2.90
C GLU A 64 -24.38 0.36 -3.89
N LYS A 65 -24.04 0.60 -5.16
CA LYS A 65 -25.04 0.79 -6.21
C LYS A 65 -25.93 -0.43 -6.38
N ALA A 66 -25.36 -1.64 -6.40
CA ALA A 66 -26.14 -2.88 -6.46
C ALA A 66 -27.12 -3.00 -5.28
N ARG A 67 -26.68 -2.66 -4.06
CA ARG A 67 -27.54 -2.63 -2.86
C ARG A 67 -28.64 -1.58 -2.95
N GLU A 68 -28.33 -0.39 -3.47
CA GLU A 68 -29.32 0.67 -3.69
C GLU A 68 -30.39 0.25 -4.71
N ASP A 69 -29.96 -0.30 -5.84
CA ASP A 69 -30.86 -0.79 -6.88
C ASP A 69 -31.72 -1.96 -6.36
N ALA A 70 -31.14 -2.89 -5.58
CA ALA A 70 -31.87 -3.97 -4.92
C ALA A 70 -32.97 -3.45 -3.98
N ARG A 71 -32.68 -2.41 -3.16
CA ARG A 71 -33.71 -1.79 -2.30
C ARG A 71 -34.87 -1.22 -3.12
N ARG A 72 -34.58 -0.49 -4.20
CA ARG A 72 -35.61 0.06 -5.09
C ARG A 72 -36.44 -1.03 -5.76
N MET A 73 -35.84 -2.18 -6.08
CA MET A 73 -36.55 -3.32 -6.66
C MET A 73 -37.44 -4.02 -5.62
N LEU A 74 -36.97 -4.17 -4.38
CA LEU A 74 -37.78 -4.66 -3.26
C LEU A 74 -39.01 -3.77 -3.05
N ASP A 75 -38.82 -2.44 -3.02
CA ASP A 75 -39.91 -1.47 -2.88
C ASP A 75 -40.94 -1.56 -4.02
N LYS A 76 -40.50 -2.02 -5.21
CA LYS A 76 -41.34 -2.24 -6.38
C LYS A 76 -41.99 -3.64 -6.42
N GLY A 77 -41.72 -4.48 -5.44
CA GLY A 77 -42.32 -5.81 -5.31
C GLY A 77 -41.65 -6.90 -6.16
N PHE A 78 -40.40 -6.71 -6.59
CA PHE A 78 -39.64 -7.77 -7.27
C PHE A 78 -39.33 -8.92 -6.29
N SER A 79 -39.27 -10.14 -6.80
CA SER A 79 -38.89 -11.30 -5.99
C SER A 79 -37.41 -11.25 -5.63
N ILE A 80 -37.03 -11.83 -4.49
CA ILE A 80 -35.63 -11.91 -4.05
C ILE A 80 -34.76 -12.61 -5.12
N GLN A 81 -35.31 -13.62 -5.78
CA GLN A 81 -34.64 -14.37 -6.83
C GLN A 81 -34.36 -13.48 -8.05
N ASP A 82 -35.36 -12.74 -8.54
CA ASP A 82 -35.17 -11.81 -9.67
C ASP A 82 -34.14 -10.72 -9.34
N ILE A 83 -34.15 -10.22 -8.11
CA ILE A 83 -33.20 -9.21 -7.64
C ILE A 83 -31.79 -9.79 -7.59
N ALA A 84 -31.62 -11.02 -7.11
CA ALA A 84 -30.33 -11.70 -7.10
C ALA A 84 -29.77 -11.86 -8.52
N ASP A 85 -30.62 -12.29 -9.45
CA ASP A 85 -30.25 -12.48 -10.85
C ASP A 85 -29.88 -11.16 -11.55
N ILE A 86 -30.56 -10.05 -11.24
CA ILE A 86 -30.31 -8.73 -11.85
C ILE A 86 -29.09 -8.03 -11.23
N THR A 87 -28.97 -8.05 -9.90
CA THR A 87 -27.99 -7.25 -9.16
C THR A 87 -26.68 -7.99 -8.87
N GLY A 88 -26.70 -9.33 -9.01
CA GLY A 88 -25.57 -10.20 -8.65
C GLY A 88 -25.33 -10.31 -7.14
N LEU A 89 -26.24 -9.80 -6.32
CA LEU A 89 -26.23 -10.01 -4.87
C LEU A 89 -26.76 -11.40 -4.53
N SER A 90 -26.27 -11.99 -3.44
CA SER A 90 -26.87 -13.19 -2.88
C SER A 90 -28.23 -12.89 -2.25
N GLU A 91 -29.10 -13.90 -2.20
CA GLU A 91 -30.39 -13.77 -1.54
C GLU A 91 -30.25 -13.35 -0.07
N GLN A 92 -29.18 -13.78 0.61
CA GLN A 92 -28.93 -13.40 2.00
C GLN A 92 -28.66 -11.90 2.10
N GLU A 93 -27.78 -11.36 1.24
CA GLU A 93 -27.52 -9.92 1.21
C GLU A 93 -28.78 -9.11 0.92
N ILE A 94 -29.67 -9.62 0.08
CA ILE A 94 -30.94 -8.96 -0.24
C ILE A 94 -31.90 -9.01 0.95
N LYS A 95 -31.95 -10.13 1.70
CA LYS A 95 -32.72 -10.25 2.95
C LYS A 95 -32.20 -9.28 4.01
N ASP A 96 -30.88 -9.15 4.15
CA ASP A 96 -30.24 -8.22 5.08
C ASP A 96 -30.52 -6.73 4.73
N LEU A 97 -30.93 -6.43 3.49
CA LEU A 97 -31.37 -5.09 3.10
C LEU A 97 -32.79 -4.75 3.57
N GLN A 98 -33.61 -5.75 3.90
CA GLN A 98 -34.96 -5.58 4.43
C GLN A 98 -34.95 -5.26 5.93
N GLU A 99 -33.90 -5.69 6.64
CA GLU A 99 -33.71 -5.35 8.03
C GLU A 99 -33.21 -3.90 8.15
N PRO A 100 -33.85 -3.06 9.00
CA PRO A 100 -33.36 -1.71 9.25
C PRO A 100 -31.90 -1.78 9.72
N GLN A 101 -31.01 -1.22 8.92
CA GLN A 101 -29.60 -1.08 9.31
C GLN A 101 -29.57 -0.14 10.52
N GLU A 102 -29.28 -0.66 11.71
CA GLU A 102 -28.90 0.22 12.81
C GLU A 102 -27.72 1.08 12.35
N PRO A 103 -27.72 2.41 12.62
CA PRO A 103 -26.63 3.26 12.22
C PRO A 103 -25.34 2.76 12.85
N HIS A 104 -24.45 2.23 12.01
CA HIS A 104 -23.14 1.74 12.43
C HIS A 104 -22.32 2.95 12.88
N ASN A 105 -22.30 3.15 14.20
CA ASN A 105 -21.62 4.24 14.87
C ASN A 105 -20.10 4.11 14.59
N GLN A 106 -19.54 5.02 13.79
CA GLN A 106 -18.11 5.07 13.53
C GLN A 106 -17.34 5.24 14.85
N PRO A 107 -16.17 4.58 15.03
CA PRO A 107 -15.37 4.75 16.22
C PRO A 107 -14.95 6.22 16.35
N GLN A 108 -15.33 6.84 17.47
CA GLN A 108 -14.84 8.16 17.86
C GLN A 108 -13.33 8.05 18.06
N ILE A 109 -12.57 8.56 17.10
CA ILE A 109 -11.13 8.76 17.26
C ILE A 109 -10.98 9.95 18.20
N HIS A 110 -10.83 9.67 19.50
CA HIS A 110 -10.33 10.64 20.44
C HIS A 110 -8.86 10.90 20.11
N ALA A 111 -8.59 12.10 19.60
CA ALA A 111 -7.26 12.71 19.56
C ALA A 111 -6.95 13.37 20.91
#